data_AF-A0A2P5X0E4-F1
#
_entry.id   AF-A0A2P5X0E4-F1
#
_cell.length_a   1.000
_cell.length_b   1.000
_cell.length_c   1.000
_cell.angle_alpha   90.00
_cell.angle_beta   90.00
_cell.angle_gamma   90.00
#
_symmetry.space_group_name_H-M   'P 1'
#
loop_
_entity.id
_entity.type
_entity.pdbx_description
1 polymer ?
#
loop_
_entity_poly.entity_id
_entity_poly.type
_entity_poly.pdbx_seq_one_letter_code
_entity_poly.pdbx_strand_id
1 'polypeptide(L)'
;MEGGKYLLHCFLLALLTTKAVSHLVQSNANANRKSYIVYMGDRLKDGTSTALLHSSMVQDVFGSESKTVLYSYKKSFNGFVVDLTEEEAQKMAGMKGVVSVFSNEKRKLHTTRSWDFMGFPQQVERATMESDVIIGILDTGIWPESLSFDDKGLGPPPSKWKGSCQFLPQDNFTCNSKFCFFFGLCYWV
;
A
#
# COMPACT_ATOMS: atom_id res chain seq x y z
N MET A 1 -12.02 64.41 -14.10
CA MET A 1 -11.10 63.24 -14.05
C MET A 1 -11.49 62.24 -12.95
N GLU A 2 -12.78 62.08 -12.61
CA GLU A 2 -13.21 61.15 -11.54
C GLU A 2 -13.59 59.77 -12.07
N GLY A 3 -14.12 59.66 -13.29
CA GLY A 3 -14.55 58.39 -13.88
C GLY A 3 -13.45 57.31 -13.96
N GLY A 4 -12.18 57.72 -14.13
CA GLY A 4 -11.05 56.78 -14.19
C GLY A 4 -10.73 56.11 -12.84
N LYS A 5 -11.05 56.76 -11.72
CA LYS A 5 -10.81 56.18 -10.37
C LYS A 5 -11.78 55.04 -10.07
N TYR A 6 -13.05 55.21 -10.43
CA TYR A 6 -14.07 54.16 -10.28
C TYR A 6 -13.77 52.94 -11.15
N LEU A 7 -13.31 53.17 -12.39
CA LEU A 7 -12.95 52.09 -13.31
C LEU A 7 -11.80 51.24 -12.76
N LEU A 8 -10.78 51.88 -12.18
CA LEU A 8 -9.62 51.20 -11.57
C LEU A 8 -10.02 50.39 -10.32
N HIS A 9 -10.89 50.94 -9.47
CA HIS A 9 -11.43 50.22 -8.31
C HIS A 9 -12.22 48.98 -8.72
N CYS A 10 -13.07 49.07 -9.74
CA CYS A 10 -13.80 47.92 -10.27
C CYS A 10 -12.85 46.84 -10.83
N PHE A 11 -11.79 47.24 -11.54
CA PHE A 11 -10.77 46.31 -12.04
C PHE A 11 -10.02 45.60 -10.92
N LEU A 12 -9.62 46.33 -9.88
CA LEU A 12 -8.92 45.75 -8.72
C LEU A 12 -9.82 44.81 -7.92
N LEU A 13 -11.10 45.17 -7.73
CA LEU A 13 -12.10 44.29 -7.11
C LEU A 13 -12.31 43.00 -7.92
N ALA A 14 -12.41 43.09 -9.26
CA ALA A 14 -12.53 41.92 -10.12
C ALA A 14 -11.29 41.01 -10.07
N LEU A 15 -10.08 41.58 -9.99
CA LEU A 15 -8.85 40.81 -9.82
C LEU A 15 -8.75 40.13 -8.44
N LEU A 16 -9.22 40.80 -7.38
CA LEU A 16 -9.25 40.23 -6.03
C LEU A 16 -10.26 39.07 -5.93
N THR A 17 -11.46 39.22 -6.52
CA THR A 17 -12.48 38.17 -6.49
C THR A 17 -12.06 36.95 -7.30
N THR A 18 -11.49 37.14 -8.50
CA THR A 18 -10.95 36.02 -9.30
C THR A 18 -9.84 35.26 -8.58
N LYS A 19 -8.90 35.95 -7.93
CA LYS A 19 -7.88 35.30 -7.09
C LYS A 19 -8.47 34.53 -5.91
N ALA A 20 -9.46 35.10 -5.23
CA ALA A 20 -10.12 34.44 -4.09
C ALA A 20 -10.86 33.17 -4.54
N VAL A 21 -11.57 33.23 -5.67
CA VAL A 21 -12.26 32.07 -6.26
C VAL A 21 -11.26 30.99 -6.65
N SER A 22 -10.16 31.33 -7.34
CA SER A 22 -9.12 30.35 -7.69
C SER A 22 -8.49 29.69 -6.46
N HIS A 23 -8.26 30.45 -5.38
CA HIS A 23 -7.75 29.91 -4.12
C HIS A 23 -8.72 28.93 -3.46
N LEU A 24 -10.02 29.25 -3.47
CA LEU A 24 -11.08 28.39 -2.93
C LEU A 24 -11.25 27.11 -3.76
N VAL A 25 -11.10 27.20 -5.09
CA VAL A 25 -11.12 26.03 -5.97
C VAL A 25 -9.91 25.13 -5.70
N GLN A 26 -8.70 25.71 -5.57
CA GLN A 26 -7.48 24.96 -5.28
C GLN A 26 -7.54 24.28 -3.89
N SER A 27 -8.06 24.96 -2.87
CA SER A 27 -8.17 24.40 -1.52
C SER A 27 -9.17 23.24 -1.48
N ASN A 28 -10.29 23.35 -2.19
CA ASN A 28 -11.28 22.28 -2.29
C ASN A 28 -10.75 21.07 -3.07
N ALA A 29 -10.00 21.31 -4.15
CA ALA A 29 -9.32 20.26 -4.90
C ALA A 29 -8.28 19.53 -4.03
N ASN A 30 -7.59 20.25 -3.14
CA ASN A 30 -6.62 19.66 -2.22
C ASN A 30 -7.31 18.86 -1.09
N ALA A 31 -8.50 19.28 -0.64
CA ALA A 31 -9.29 18.58 0.38
C ALA A 31 -9.92 17.27 -0.12
N ASN A 32 -10.12 17.11 -1.44
CA ASN A 32 -10.76 15.93 -2.03
C ASN A 32 -9.78 14.87 -2.57
N ARG A 33 -8.48 15.00 -2.28
CA ARG A 33 -7.48 14.04 -2.74
C ARG A 33 -7.59 12.73 -1.97
N LYS A 34 -7.47 11.61 -2.69
CA LYS A 34 -7.45 10.26 -2.12
C LYS A 34 -6.24 9.51 -2.64
N SER A 35 -5.84 8.47 -1.92
CA SER A 35 -4.77 7.58 -2.35
C SER A 35 -5.29 6.62 -3.43
N TYR A 36 -4.57 6.54 -4.55
CA TYR A 36 -4.86 5.60 -5.65
C TYR A 36 -3.67 4.70 -5.90
N ILE A 37 -3.95 3.47 -6.32
CA ILE A 37 -2.98 2.51 -6.84
C ILE A 37 -3.00 2.60 -8.36
N VAL A 38 -1.85 2.90 -8.94
CA VAL A 38 -1.57 2.89 -10.38
C VAL A 38 -0.91 1.56 -10.71
N TYR A 39 -1.65 0.66 -11.36
CA TYR A 39 -1.16 -0.66 -11.75
C TYR A 39 -0.65 -0.63 -13.19
N MET A 40 0.58 -1.11 -13.39
CA MET A 40 1.29 -1.05 -14.68
C MET A 40 1.63 -2.45 -15.24
N GLY A 41 1.11 -3.52 -14.64
CA GLY A 41 1.32 -4.88 -15.12
C GLY A 41 2.60 -5.55 -14.62
N ASP A 42 3.26 -6.29 -15.50
CA ASP A 42 4.41 -7.12 -15.18
C ASP A 42 5.60 -6.33 -14.65
N ARG A 43 6.39 -6.98 -13.78
CA ARG A 43 7.63 -6.41 -13.27
C ARG A 43 8.61 -6.14 -14.41
N LEU A 44 9.20 -4.95 -14.39
CA LEU A 44 10.31 -4.60 -15.27
C LEU A 44 11.51 -5.52 -15.01
N LYS A 45 11.99 -6.20 -16.06
CA LYS A 45 13.17 -7.08 -15.98
C LYS A 45 14.49 -6.30 -15.99
N ASP A 46 14.44 -5.04 -16.42
CA ASP A 46 15.60 -4.21 -16.64
C ASP A 46 15.90 -3.32 -15.42
N GLY A 47 17.19 -3.21 -15.09
CA GLY A 47 17.70 -2.64 -13.83
C GLY A 47 17.49 -1.13 -13.65
N THR A 48 16.81 -0.47 -14.60
CA THR A 48 16.27 0.88 -14.41
C THR A 48 15.49 0.94 -13.10
N SER A 49 15.84 1.92 -12.25
CA SER A 49 15.16 2.11 -10.97
C SER A 49 13.69 2.38 -11.23
N THR A 50 12.84 1.36 -11.04
CA THR A 50 11.38 1.41 -11.19
C THR A 50 10.79 2.59 -10.41
N ALA A 51 11.43 2.97 -9.29
CA ALA A 51 11.06 4.15 -8.51
C ALA A 51 11.29 5.48 -9.25
N LEU A 52 12.35 5.61 -10.05
CA LEU A 52 12.57 6.80 -10.88
C LEU A 52 11.52 6.90 -11.99
N LEU A 53 11.15 5.77 -12.61
CA LEU A 53 10.08 5.72 -13.60
C LEU A 53 8.74 6.17 -12.98
N HIS A 54 8.40 5.67 -11.79
CA HIS A 54 7.17 6.09 -11.11
C HIS A 54 7.17 7.59 -10.82
N SER A 55 8.29 8.12 -10.30
CA SER A 55 8.44 9.55 -10.04
C SER A 55 8.35 10.38 -11.33
N SER A 56 8.96 9.92 -12.43
CA SER A 56 8.89 10.63 -13.71
C SER A 56 7.47 10.64 -14.27
N MET A 57 6.74 9.53 -14.18
CA MET A 57 5.34 9.48 -14.64
C MET A 57 4.45 10.45 -13.88
N VAL A 58 4.63 10.57 -12.56
CA VAL A 58 3.90 11.56 -11.77
C VAL A 58 4.25 12.98 -12.20
N GLN A 59 5.53 13.27 -12.44
CA GLN A 59 5.98 14.57 -12.94
C GLN A 59 5.46 14.89 -14.35
N ASP A 60 5.44 13.91 -15.25
CA ASP A 60 4.96 14.09 -16.63
C ASP A 60 3.48 14.48 -16.66
N VAL A 61 2.68 13.94 -15.73
CA VAL A 61 1.24 14.21 -15.69
C VAL A 61 0.93 15.52 -14.96
N PHE A 62 1.65 15.85 -13.90
CA PHE A 62 1.27 16.92 -12.97
C PHE A 62 2.26 18.08 -12.89
N GLY A 63 3.40 18.00 -13.59
CA GLY A 63 4.39 19.07 -13.66
C GLY A 63 5.02 19.42 -12.31
N SER A 64 5.17 20.72 -12.05
CA SER A 64 5.76 21.26 -10.82
C SER A 64 4.87 21.16 -9.58
N GLU A 65 3.64 20.63 -9.70
CA GLU A 65 2.87 20.26 -8.53
C GLU A 65 3.58 19.10 -7.84
N SER A 66 4.07 19.34 -6.61
CA SER A 66 4.90 18.40 -5.84
C SER A 66 4.08 17.20 -5.37
N LYS A 67 3.72 16.31 -6.29
CA LYS A 67 3.10 15.02 -5.96
C LYS A 67 4.20 13.99 -5.80
N THR A 68 4.22 13.38 -4.62
CA THR A 68 5.22 12.39 -4.27
C THR A 68 4.60 11.01 -4.35
N VAL A 69 5.34 10.07 -4.94
CA VAL A 69 4.98 8.65 -4.88
C VAL A 69 5.04 8.19 -3.43
N LEU A 70 3.91 7.76 -2.87
CA LEU A 70 3.80 7.28 -1.49
C LEU A 70 4.44 5.89 -1.33
N TYR A 71 4.27 5.04 -2.35
CA TYR A 71 4.82 3.69 -2.35
C TYR A 71 5.07 3.20 -3.77
N SER A 72 6.10 2.37 -3.96
CA SER A 72 6.44 1.76 -5.26
C SER A 72 6.49 0.24 -5.16
N TYR A 73 5.59 -0.42 -5.88
CA TYR A 73 5.62 -1.86 -6.13
C TYR A 73 6.62 -2.17 -7.24
N LYS A 74 7.66 -2.95 -6.91
CA LYS A 74 8.76 -3.30 -7.84
C LYS A 74 9.13 -4.78 -7.86
N LYS A 75 8.62 -5.58 -6.92
CA LYS A 75 9.07 -6.96 -6.70
C LYS A 75 8.23 -8.02 -7.40
N SER A 76 6.90 -7.91 -7.31
CA SER A 76 5.98 -8.91 -7.87
C SER A 76 5.27 -8.39 -9.11
N PHE A 77 5.01 -7.10 -9.15
CA PHE A 77 4.40 -6.38 -10.26
C PHE A 77 4.95 -4.96 -10.31
N ASN A 78 4.65 -4.25 -11.39
CA ASN A 78 4.97 -2.85 -11.57
C ASN A 78 3.76 -1.97 -11.22
N GLY A 79 3.97 -0.95 -10.39
CA GLY A 79 2.93 -0.02 -10.00
C GLY A 79 3.31 0.82 -8.80
N PHE A 80 2.50 1.82 -8.48
CA PHE A 80 2.79 2.75 -7.40
C PHE A 80 1.54 3.36 -6.79
N VAL A 81 1.73 4.01 -5.64
CA VAL A 81 0.68 4.68 -4.88
C VAL A 81 0.93 6.18 -4.87
N VAL A 82 -0.08 6.97 -5.15
CA VAL A 82 -0.01 8.45 -5.19
C VAL A 82 -1.36 9.05 -4.81
N ASP A 83 -1.34 10.25 -4.21
CA ASP A 83 -2.56 10.99 -3.87
C ASP A 83 -3.05 11.84 -5.06
N LEU A 84 -4.25 11.52 -5.53
CA LEU A 84 -4.87 12.10 -6.71
C LEU A 84 -6.29 12.59 -6.42
N THR A 85 -6.77 13.55 -7.20
CA THR A 85 -8.22 13.75 -7.39
C THR A 85 -8.75 12.73 -8.40
N GLU A 86 -10.08 12.61 -8.53
CA GLU A 86 -10.69 11.68 -9.48
C GLU A 86 -10.32 12.02 -10.93
N GLU A 87 -10.30 13.31 -11.28
CA GLU A 87 -9.92 13.79 -12.63
C GLU A 87 -8.46 13.47 -12.95
N GLU A 88 -7.59 13.58 -11.94
CA GLU A 88 -6.18 13.25 -12.06
C GLU A 88 -5.94 11.74 -12.16
N ALA A 89 -6.74 10.93 -11.46
CA ALA A 89 -6.72 9.47 -11.59
C ALA A 89 -7.13 9.03 -13.00
N GLN A 90 -8.13 9.69 -13.60
CA GLN A 90 -8.51 9.46 -15.00
C GLN A 90 -7.40 9.85 -15.97
N LYS A 91 -6.73 10.99 -15.74
CA LYS A 91 -5.58 11.41 -16.55
C LYS A 91 -4.43 10.39 -16.47
N MET A 92 -4.14 9.88 -15.26
CA MET A 92 -3.15 8.84 -15.03
C MET A 92 -3.51 7.54 -15.75
N ALA A 93 -4.79 7.14 -15.74
CA ALA A 93 -5.27 5.94 -16.42
C ALA A 93 -5.06 5.99 -17.95
N GLY A 94 -5.01 7.18 -18.55
CA GLY A 94 -4.72 7.38 -19.97
C GLY A 94 -3.25 7.29 -20.35
N MET A 95 -2.33 7.15 -19.37
CA MET A 95 -0.90 7.07 -19.67
C MET A 95 -0.51 5.74 -20.31
N LYS A 96 0.42 5.81 -21.27
CA LYS A 96 1.04 4.61 -21.84
C LYS A 96 1.72 3.79 -20.75
N GLY A 97 1.39 2.50 -20.68
CA GLY A 97 1.96 1.56 -19.70
C GLY A 97 1.18 1.48 -18.38
N VAL A 98 0.16 2.29 -18.18
CA VAL A 98 -0.81 2.10 -17.10
C VAL A 98 -1.89 1.13 -17.57
N VAL A 99 -2.16 0.11 -16.76
CA VAL A 99 -3.19 -0.91 -17.03
C VAL A 99 -4.50 -0.52 -16.34
N SER A 100 -4.43 -0.07 -15.09
CA SER A 100 -5.61 0.37 -14.34
C SER A 100 -5.23 1.31 -13.20
N VAL A 101 -6.14 2.21 -12.84
CA VAL A 101 -6.03 3.07 -11.66
C VAL A 101 -7.27 2.85 -10.79
N PHE A 102 -7.07 2.57 -9.50
CA PHE A 102 -8.17 2.31 -8.57
C PHE A 102 -7.84 2.82 -7.17
N SER A 103 -8.87 3.08 -6.35
CA SER A 103 -8.70 3.63 -5.01
C SER A 103 -7.93 2.66 -4.10
N ASN A 104 -7.02 3.22 -3.29
CA ASN A 104 -6.32 2.49 -2.24
C ASN A 104 -7.20 2.36 -1.00
N GLU A 105 -7.83 1.19 -0.84
CA GLU A 105 -8.81 0.95 0.20
C GLU A 105 -8.29 0.02 1.30
N LYS A 106 -8.66 0.31 2.55
CA LYS A 106 -8.50 -0.64 3.66
C LYS A 106 -9.53 -1.75 3.53
N ARG A 107 -9.07 -3.00 3.49
CA ARG A 107 -9.95 -4.18 3.54
C ARG A 107 -10.36 -4.48 4.99
N LYS A 108 -11.59 -4.99 5.15
CA LYS A 108 -12.13 -5.42 6.46
C LYS A 108 -11.84 -6.90 6.68
N LEU A 109 -11.59 -7.27 7.94
CA LEU A 109 -11.48 -8.68 8.33
C LEU A 109 -12.83 -9.37 8.18
N HIS A 110 -12.82 -10.58 7.63
CA HIS A 110 -14.07 -11.29 7.31
C HIS A 110 -14.54 -12.20 8.45
N THR A 111 -13.65 -12.77 9.28
CA THR A 111 -14.04 -13.60 10.44
C THR A 111 -12.94 -13.63 11.51
N THR A 112 -13.29 -13.88 12.78
CA THR A 112 -12.36 -14.06 13.92
C THR A 112 -12.48 -15.45 14.58
N ARG A 113 -13.28 -16.38 14.04
CA ARG A 113 -13.62 -17.67 14.67
C ARG A 113 -13.65 -18.85 13.68
N SER A 114 -12.53 -19.11 13.01
CA SER A 114 -12.47 -20.14 11.96
C SER A 114 -12.44 -21.58 12.49
N TRP A 115 -11.93 -21.83 13.70
CA TRP A 115 -11.74 -23.20 14.21
C TRP A 115 -13.04 -23.90 14.59
N ASP A 116 -13.94 -23.23 15.32
CA ASP A 116 -15.25 -23.77 15.68
C ASP A 116 -16.12 -24.03 14.43
N PHE A 117 -15.94 -23.21 13.38
CA PHE A 117 -16.67 -23.31 12.12
C PHE A 117 -16.29 -24.57 11.32
N MET A 118 -15.03 -25.01 11.39
CA MET A 118 -14.53 -26.15 10.61
C MET A 118 -14.75 -27.51 11.28
N GLY A 119 -15.14 -27.54 12.55
CA GLY A 119 -15.46 -28.79 13.27
C GLY A 119 -14.27 -29.75 13.41
N PHE A 120 -13.03 -29.24 13.44
CA PHE A 120 -11.85 -30.09 13.51
C PHE A 120 -11.71 -30.76 14.89
N PRO A 121 -11.34 -32.06 14.94
CA PRO A 121 -11.06 -32.75 16.20
C PRO A 121 -9.78 -32.21 16.84
N GLN A 122 -9.75 -32.13 18.17
CA GLN A 122 -8.58 -31.69 18.93
C GLN A 122 -7.40 -32.67 18.84
N GLN A 123 -7.68 -33.95 18.58
CA GLN A 123 -6.69 -35.00 18.42
C GLN A 123 -6.74 -35.53 16.98
N VAL A 124 -5.59 -35.49 16.30
CA VAL A 124 -5.41 -35.98 14.93
C VAL A 124 -4.16 -36.84 14.90
N GLU A 125 -4.24 -38.04 14.32
CA GLU A 125 -3.05 -38.82 13.99
C GLU A 125 -2.29 -38.11 12.87
N ARG A 126 -1.06 -37.67 13.18
CA ARG A 126 -0.25 -36.87 12.27
C ARG A 126 0.44 -37.77 11.26
N ALA A 127 0.32 -37.47 9.97
CA ALA A 127 1.08 -38.15 8.94
C ALA A 127 2.46 -37.50 8.75
N THR A 128 3.47 -38.28 8.36
CA THR A 128 4.85 -37.78 8.09
C THR A 128 4.94 -36.79 6.93
N MET A 129 3.90 -36.69 6.10
CA MET A 129 3.79 -35.74 5.00
C MET A 129 3.46 -34.30 5.43
N GLU A 130 3.24 -34.07 6.72
CA GLU A 130 2.80 -32.78 7.27
C GLU A 130 3.96 -31.87 7.71
N SER A 131 5.21 -32.23 7.39
CA SER A 131 6.42 -31.46 7.71
C SER A 131 6.98 -30.75 6.47
N ASP A 132 7.87 -29.78 6.67
CA ASP A 132 8.58 -29.06 5.59
C ASP A 132 7.70 -28.12 4.73
N VAL A 133 6.53 -27.72 5.25
CA VAL A 133 5.56 -26.84 4.58
C VAL A 133 5.58 -25.41 5.11
N ILE A 134 5.71 -24.41 4.22
CA ILE A 134 5.67 -22.99 4.60
C ILE A 134 4.32 -22.39 4.18
N ILE A 135 3.58 -21.84 5.14
CA ILE A 135 2.23 -21.30 4.98
C ILE A 135 2.25 -19.78 5.20
N GLY A 136 2.08 -18.98 4.15
CA GLY A 136 1.90 -17.53 4.30
C GLY A 136 0.49 -17.15 4.76
N ILE A 137 0.34 -16.40 5.85
CA ILE A 137 -0.92 -15.79 6.30
C ILE A 137 -0.81 -14.27 6.27
N LEU A 138 -1.70 -13.66 5.49
CA LEU A 138 -1.88 -12.22 5.43
C LEU A 138 -3.05 -11.83 6.35
N ASP A 139 -2.74 -11.54 7.61
CA ASP A 139 -3.71 -11.14 8.64
C ASP A 139 -3.10 -10.01 9.50
N THR A 140 -3.79 -9.64 10.58
CA THR A 140 -3.40 -8.61 11.54
C THR A 140 -2.20 -8.97 12.41
N GLY A 141 -1.85 -10.25 12.49
CA GLY A 141 -0.70 -10.73 13.25
C GLY A 141 -1.00 -12.04 13.98
N ILE A 142 -0.09 -12.40 14.89
CA ILE A 142 -0.26 -13.51 15.82
C ILE A 142 -0.04 -13.05 17.25
N TRP A 143 -0.48 -13.89 18.17
CA TRP A 143 -0.07 -13.87 19.56
C TRP A 143 1.11 -14.85 19.75
N PRO A 144 2.37 -14.43 19.57
CA PRO A 144 3.53 -15.35 19.58
C PRO A 144 3.74 -16.06 20.92
N GLU A 145 3.28 -15.49 22.04
CA GLU A 145 3.37 -16.07 23.38
C GLU A 145 2.38 -17.22 23.61
N SER A 146 1.46 -17.47 22.67
CA SER A 146 0.52 -18.59 22.79
C SER A 146 1.26 -19.92 22.77
N LEU A 147 0.87 -20.86 23.63
CA LEU A 147 1.39 -22.24 23.64
C LEU A 147 1.21 -22.94 22.29
N SER A 148 0.25 -22.50 21.48
CA SER A 148 0.07 -23.01 20.11
C SER A 148 1.27 -22.71 19.21
N PHE A 149 2.13 -21.76 19.57
CA PHE A 149 3.35 -21.43 18.84
C PHE A 149 4.64 -21.93 19.51
N ASP A 150 4.57 -22.80 20.53
CA ASP A 150 5.75 -23.52 21.03
C ASP A 150 6.35 -24.36 19.89
N ASP A 151 7.68 -24.29 19.73
CA ASP A 151 8.45 -24.98 18.69
C ASP A 151 9.14 -26.25 19.22
N LYS A 152 8.89 -26.65 20.47
CA LYS A 152 9.35 -27.94 20.99
C LYS A 152 8.93 -29.09 20.10
N GLY A 153 9.92 -29.90 19.72
CA GLY A 153 9.72 -31.06 18.85
C GLY A 153 9.70 -30.74 17.35
N LEU A 154 9.85 -29.46 16.96
CA LEU A 154 10.05 -29.05 15.57
C LEU A 154 11.53 -29.05 15.19
N GLY A 155 11.80 -29.42 13.93
CA GLY A 155 13.12 -29.27 13.32
C GLY A 155 13.42 -27.82 12.92
N PRO A 156 14.63 -27.56 12.40
CA PRO A 156 14.96 -26.23 11.86
C PRO A 156 14.07 -25.90 10.65
N PRO A 157 13.86 -24.60 10.35
CA PRO A 157 13.13 -24.18 9.15
C PRO A 157 13.72 -24.81 7.86
N PRO A 158 12.90 -25.07 6.82
CA PRO A 158 13.36 -25.68 5.58
C PRO A 158 14.50 -24.87 4.96
N SER A 159 15.54 -25.55 4.48
CA SER A 159 16.72 -24.90 3.88
C SER A 159 16.41 -24.01 2.67
N LYS A 160 15.29 -24.24 1.99
CA LYS A 160 14.77 -23.41 0.89
C LYS A 160 14.21 -22.06 1.36
N TRP A 161 13.89 -21.91 2.64
CA TRP A 161 13.34 -20.68 3.21
C TRP A 161 14.42 -19.59 3.28
N LYS A 162 14.10 -18.39 2.79
CA LYS A 162 15.01 -17.23 2.78
C LYS A 162 14.46 -16.04 3.56
N GLY A 163 13.34 -16.21 4.25
CA GLY A 163 12.80 -15.15 5.08
C GLY A 163 13.60 -14.99 6.37
N SER A 164 13.51 -13.80 6.95
CA SER A 164 14.10 -13.48 8.25
C SER A 164 12.99 -13.07 9.19
N CYS A 165 13.21 -13.25 10.49
CA CYS A 165 12.33 -12.65 11.47
C CYS A 165 12.57 -11.13 11.52
N GLN A 166 11.52 -10.34 11.37
CA GLN A 166 11.59 -8.88 11.45
C GLN A 166 10.86 -8.41 12.72
N PHE A 167 11.47 -7.45 13.41
CA PHE A 167 10.95 -6.87 14.66
C PHE A 167 10.60 -5.41 14.43
N LEU A 168 9.53 -4.93 15.05
CA LEU A 168 9.40 -3.50 15.34
C LEU A 168 10.20 -3.17 16.61
N PRO A 169 10.70 -1.94 16.76
CA PRO A 169 11.50 -1.54 17.94
C PRO A 169 10.81 -1.70 19.30
N GLN A 170 9.50 -1.94 19.30
CA GLN A 170 8.63 -2.05 20.48
C GLN A 170 8.30 -3.51 20.82
N ASP A 171 8.76 -4.45 20.01
CA ASP A 171 8.41 -5.86 20.12
C ASP A 171 9.39 -6.60 21.05
N ASN A 172 8.87 -7.17 22.13
CA ASN A 172 9.62 -8.02 23.07
C ASN A 172 9.32 -9.51 22.84
N PHE A 173 9.54 -10.03 21.63
CA PHE A 173 9.38 -11.46 21.34
C PHE A 173 10.66 -12.09 20.77
N THR A 174 10.87 -13.37 21.08
CA THR A 174 11.94 -14.19 20.53
C THR A 174 11.40 -15.00 19.37
N CYS A 175 12.05 -14.91 18.21
CA CYS A 175 11.68 -15.74 17.06
C CYS A 175 12.04 -17.20 17.31
N ASN A 176 11.20 -18.11 16.84
CA ASN A 176 11.40 -19.53 17.01
C ASN A 176 11.29 -20.26 15.67
N SER A 177 11.40 -21.58 15.68
CA SER A 177 11.44 -22.39 14.44
C SER A 177 10.06 -22.54 13.76
N LYS A 178 8.99 -22.02 14.37
CA LYS A 178 7.60 -22.18 13.93
C LYS A 178 7.03 -20.98 13.18
N PHE A 179 7.52 -19.77 13.45
CA PHE A 179 7.04 -18.54 12.79
C PHE A 179 8.17 -17.58 12.40
N CYS A 180 8.02 -16.95 11.23
CA CYS A 180 8.90 -15.89 10.73
C CYS A 180 8.07 -14.75 10.12
N PHE A 181 8.34 -13.49 10.51
CA PHE A 181 7.59 -12.30 10.06
C PHE A 181 8.12 -11.72 8.74
N PHE A 182 7.25 -11.49 7.74
CA PHE A 182 7.58 -10.64 6.59
C PHE A 182 6.35 -9.88 6.05
N PHE A 183 5.96 -8.75 6.65
CA PHE A 183 4.83 -7.90 6.18
C PHE A 183 3.55 -8.70 5.79
N GLY A 184 3.28 -9.73 6.59
CA GLY A 184 2.49 -10.91 6.23
C GLY A 184 3.23 -12.13 6.79
N LEU A 185 2.59 -12.89 7.67
CA LEU A 185 3.26 -13.98 8.40
C LEU A 185 3.51 -15.16 7.48
N CYS A 186 4.58 -15.92 7.70
CA CYS A 186 4.76 -17.27 7.15
C CYS A 186 4.97 -18.24 8.32
N TYR A 187 4.15 -19.29 8.38
CA TYR A 187 4.26 -20.40 9.33
C TYR A 187 4.98 -21.56 8.69
N TRP A 188 5.50 -22.42 9.55
CA TRP A 188 5.96 -23.74 9.18
C TRP A 188 5.17 -24.78 9.96
N VAL A 189 4.71 -25.84 9.28
CA VAL A 189 4.07 -27.02 9.89
C VAL A 189 4.98 -28.22 9.68
#